data_AF-A0A2E0N8Q9-F1
#
_entry.id   AF-A0A2E0N8Q9-F1
#
_cell.length_a   1.000
_cell.length_b   1.000
_cell.length_c   1.000
_cell.angle_alpha   90.00
_cell.angle_beta   90.00
_cell.angle_gamma   90.00
#
_symmetry.space_group_name_H-M   'P 1'
#
loop_
_entity.id
_entity.type
_entity.pdbx_description
1 polymer ?
#
loop_
_entity_poly.entity_id
_entity_poly.type
_entity_poly.pdbx_seq_one_letter_code
_entity_poly.pdbx_strand_id
1 'polypeptide(L)'
;MGMPDTQDADEIQLERAGVAQLLALRAPSDNSLLMILGLFILMLIIQSFKDSIGDLTIILTMLIVSTALLILSADFFVVGAKCIARQFGIAEVIIGLTIVSIGTSLPEIMVTGTAAVKANSATATVQDLETLSDLAIGNIYGSVLVQITLILGIVVLYKPLEVRPSWLGRDGLLMVFSVLLFTLLLLTGGGLSRIEGAFLSSFYICYLLYLILNRNKIRAEEGELVENIRGGLSWSKTAASIMIIVGLSMAIYASNNLIDSVLKLGGSLNLDQGKMGAIMGTSVSAVGTSLPELTVALLCVRKSQGVAIGALIGSNITDPLLSVGIAAMIHPLAISSGAIMVTKAIIMPMTILGVITCTLLMWTDFKFNRTEGVMMIIYYLIFLTALILDQYGNLPL
;
A
#
# COMPACT_ATOMS: atom_id res chain seq x y z
N MET A 1 -47.93 0.84 -11.50
CA MET A 1 -46.57 0.60 -12.03
C MET A 1 -46.15 1.84 -12.77
N GLY A 2 -45.52 2.79 -12.08
CA GLY A 2 -44.87 3.93 -12.73
C GLY A 2 -43.52 3.46 -13.25
N MET A 3 -43.20 3.75 -14.52
CA MET A 3 -41.88 3.53 -15.08
C MET A 3 -40.85 4.38 -14.31
N PRO A 4 -39.62 3.91 -14.05
CA PRO A 4 -38.57 4.76 -13.50
C PRO A 4 -38.25 5.87 -14.51
N ASP A 5 -38.11 7.10 -14.03
CA ASP A 5 -37.81 8.28 -14.83
C ASP A 5 -36.53 8.08 -15.65
N THR A 6 -36.60 8.38 -16.95
CA THR A 6 -35.50 8.19 -17.91
C THR A 6 -34.25 9.02 -17.58
N GLN A 7 -34.40 10.09 -16.77
CA GLN A 7 -33.28 10.91 -16.29
C GLN A 7 -32.38 10.17 -15.28
N ASP A 8 -32.96 9.38 -14.36
CA ASP A 8 -32.18 8.59 -13.39
C ASP A 8 -31.39 7.48 -14.11
N ALA A 9 -31.95 6.89 -15.16
CA ALA A 9 -31.29 5.86 -15.95
C ALA A 9 -30.07 6.41 -16.73
N ASP A 10 -30.19 7.62 -17.29
CA ASP A 10 -29.11 8.28 -18.03
C ASP A 10 -27.98 8.78 -17.09
N GLU A 11 -28.33 9.29 -15.91
CA GLU A 11 -27.35 9.75 -14.92
C GLU A 11 -26.55 8.57 -14.32
N ILE A 12 -27.24 7.46 -14.02
CA ILE A 12 -26.61 6.19 -13.60
C ILE A 12 -25.72 5.62 -14.72
N GLN A 13 -26.11 5.71 -16.00
CA GLN A 13 -25.26 5.28 -17.12
C GLN A 13 -24.01 6.17 -17.28
N LEU A 14 -24.13 7.49 -17.11
CA LEU A 14 -23.01 8.43 -17.19
C LEU A 14 -21.99 8.18 -16.07
N GLU A 15 -22.46 7.92 -14.85
CA GLU A 15 -21.62 7.64 -13.68
C GLU A 15 -20.85 6.30 -13.86
N ARG A 16 -21.52 5.28 -14.39
CA ARG A 16 -20.92 3.98 -14.75
C ARG A 16 -19.85 4.08 -15.84
N ALA A 17 -20.12 4.85 -16.90
CA ALA A 17 -19.15 5.11 -17.96
C ALA A 17 -17.91 5.85 -17.43
N GLY A 18 -18.12 6.76 -16.47
CA GLY A 18 -17.06 7.51 -15.82
C GLY A 18 -16.09 6.64 -15.02
N VAL A 19 -16.55 5.61 -14.31
CA VAL A 19 -15.66 4.75 -13.49
C VAL A 19 -14.96 3.66 -14.31
N ALA A 20 -15.61 3.13 -15.35
CA ALA A 20 -14.95 2.26 -16.33
C ALA A 20 -13.77 2.97 -17.03
N GLN A 21 -13.94 4.25 -17.39
CA GLN A 21 -12.85 5.10 -17.89
C GLN A 21 -11.73 5.33 -16.86
N LEU A 22 -12.02 5.33 -15.54
CA LEU A 22 -11.00 5.52 -14.49
C LEU A 22 -10.15 4.26 -14.27
N LEU A 23 -10.76 3.07 -14.32
CA LEU A 23 -10.00 1.81 -14.32
C LEU A 23 -9.19 1.63 -15.61
N ALA A 24 -9.63 2.26 -16.71
CA ALA A 24 -8.89 2.35 -17.97
C ALA A 24 -7.78 3.43 -17.95
N LEU A 25 -7.91 4.50 -17.16
CA LEU A 25 -6.84 5.50 -16.92
C LEU A 25 -5.63 4.89 -16.20
N ARG A 26 -5.83 3.77 -15.51
CA ARG A 26 -4.77 2.95 -14.90
C ARG A 26 -4.45 1.69 -15.71
N ALA A 27 -5.04 1.53 -16.90
CA ALA A 27 -4.49 0.60 -17.86
C ALA A 27 -3.16 1.19 -18.34
N PRO A 28 -2.07 0.41 -18.38
CA PRO A 28 -0.86 0.85 -18.99
C PRO A 28 -1.21 1.31 -20.40
N SER A 29 -0.96 2.58 -20.68
CA SER A 29 -0.97 3.07 -22.06
C SER A 29 -0.02 2.20 -22.87
N ASP A 30 -0.14 2.17 -24.19
CA ASP A 30 0.86 1.51 -25.06
C ASP A 30 2.30 1.97 -24.74
N ASN A 31 2.45 3.12 -24.06
CA ASN A 31 3.72 3.70 -23.62
C ASN A 31 4.21 3.21 -22.25
N SER A 32 3.46 2.45 -21.45
CA SER A 32 3.91 2.10 -20.10
C SER A 32 5.14 1.21 -20.09
N LEU A 33 5.29 0.32 -21.07
CA LEU A 33 6.53 -0.44 -21.25
C LEU A 33 7.70 0.50 -21.57
N LEU A 34 7.49 1.50 -22.44
CA LEU A 34 8.49 2.51 -22.76
C LEU A 34 8.85 3.38 -21.54
N MET A 35 7.87 3.74 -20.70
CA MET A 35 8.10 4.48 -19.46
C MET A 35 8.91 3.65 -18.46
N ILE A 36 8.56 2.36 -18.27
CA ILE A 36 9.31 1.45 -17.40
C ILE A 36 10.75 1.31 -17.89
N LEU A 37 10.96 1.06 -19.19
CA LEU A 37 12.29 0.98 -19.78
C LEU A 37 13.05 2.30 -19.67
N GLY A 38 12.39 3.43 -19.90
CA GLY A 38 12.97 4.77 -19.77
C GLY A 38 13.42 5.07 -18.34
N LEU A 39 12.60 4.77 -17.33
CA LEU A 39 12.96 4.91 -15.93
C LEU A 39 14.06 3.94 -15.52
N PHE A 40 14.03 2.70 -16.00
CA PHE A 40 15.09 1.72 -15.77
C PHE A 40 16.43 2.21 -16.33
N ILE A 41 16.46 2.67 -17.59
CA ILE A 41 17.65 3.24 -18.22
C ILE A 41 18.12 4.49 -17.49
N LEU A 42 17.20 5.39 -17.12
CA LEU A 42 17.53 6.58 -16.32
C LEU A 42 18.21 6.18 -15.00
N MET A 43 17.71 5.14 -14.34
CA MET A 43 18.30 4.63 -13.11
C MET A 43 19.72 4.10 -13.33
N LEU A 44 19.96 3.33 -14.41
CA LEU A 44 21.31 2.85 -14.78
C LEU A 44 22.27 4.02 -15.10
N ILE A 45 21.79 5.05 -15.78
CA ILE A 45 22.56 6.26 -16.07
C ILE A 45 22.96 6.92 -14.75
N ILE A 46 22.00 7.15 -13.83
CA ILE A 46 22.28 7.76 -12.52
C ILE A 46 23.31 6.94 -11.74
N GLN A 47 23.22 5.60 -11.75
CA GLN A 47 24.23 4.73 -11.10
C GLN A 47 25.62 4.90 -11.71
N SER A 48 25.70 5.14 -13.02
CA SER A 48 26.97 5.30 -13.73
C SER A 48 27.66 6.64 -13.41
N PHE A 49 26.90 7.65 -13.01
CA PHE A 49 27.41 8.98 -12.61
C PHE A 49 27.51 9.16 -11.09
N LYS A 50 27.44 8.06 -10.31
CA LYS A 50 27.43 8.12 -8.85
C LYS A 50 28.66 8.82 -8.27
N ASP A 51 29.82 8.66 -8.90
CA ASP A 51 31.07 9.25 -8.41
C ASP A 51 31.27 10.73 -8.82
N SER A 52 30.41 11.26 -9.70
CA SER A 52 30.54 12.60 -10.30
C SER A 52 29.51 13.61 -9.79
N ILE A 53 28.40 13.15 -9.21
CA ILE A 53 27.30 13.99 -8.70
C ILE A 53 27.34 13.96 -7.16
N GLY A 54 26.94 15.05 -6.49
CA GLY A 54 26.86 15.07 -5.02
C GLY A 54 25.94 13.99 -4.47
N ASP A 55 26.37 13.33 -3.38
CA ASP A 55 25.72 12.15 -2.81
C ASP A 55 24.22 12.35 -2.51
N LEU A 56 23.85 13.49 -1.94
CA LEU A 56 22.45 13.77 -1.59
C LEU A 56 21.55 13.88 -2.82
N THR A 57 22.03 14.51 -3.91
CA THR A 57 21.26 14.67 -5.15
C THR A 57 20.99 13.32 -5.79
N ILE A 58 21.99 12.43 -5.79
CA ILE A 58 21.82 11.06 -6.30
C ILE A 58 20.77 10.31 -5.46
N ILE A 59 20.87 10.39 -4.12
CA ILE A 59 19.94 9.71 -3.21
C ILE A 59 18.50 10.16 -3.48
N LEU A 60 18.24 11.47 -3.52
CA LEU A 60 16.89 12.01 -3.74
C LEU A 60 16.35 11.65 -5.12
N THR A 61 17.18 11.74 -6.16
CA THR A 61 16.78 11.38 -7.52
C THR A 61 16.46 9.89 -7.60
N MET A 62 17.29 9.03 -7.00
CA MET A 62 17.07 7.59 -6.97
C MET A 62 15.80 7.21 -6.21
N LEU A 63 15.51 7.89 -5.11
CA LEU A 63 14.27 7.68 -4.35
C LEU A 63 13.05 7.97 -5.22
N ILE A 64 13.03 9.10 -5.94
CA ILE A 64 11.92 9.47 -6.83
C ILE A 64 11.81 8.47 -7.99
N VAL A 65 12.91 8.18 -8.68
CA VAL A 65 12.91 7.29 -9.87
C VAL A 65 12.55 5.86 -9.50
N SER A 66 13.08 5.33 -8.40
CA SER A 66 12.75 3.97 -7.92
C SER A 66 11.30 3.86 -7.48
N THR A 67 10.77 4.86 -6.78
CA THR A 67 9.34 4.91 -6.42
C THR A 67 8.48 4.92 -7.68
N ALA A 68 8.76 5.82 -8.63
CA ALA A 68 8.01 5.89 -9.89
C ALA A 68 8.06 4.58 -10.69
N LEU A 69 9.24 3.96 -10.79
CA LEU A 69 9.42 2.67 -11.46
C LEU A 69 8.63 1.56 -10.77
N LEU A 70 8.64 1.54 -9.43
CA LEU A 70 7.90 0.56 -8.63
C LEU A 70 6.38 0.66 -8.89
N ILE A 71 5.84 1.88 -8.87
CA ILE A 71 4.40 2.14 -9.11
C ILE A 71 4.00 1.69 -10.52
N LEU A 72 4.76 2.08 -11.54
CA LEU A 72 4.45 1.72 -12.93
C LEU A 72 4.57 0.21 -13.17
N SER A 73 5.54 -0.42 -12.50
CA SER A 73 5.75 -1.87 -12.58
C SER A 73 4.61 -2.65 -11.92
N ALA A 74 4.06 -2.16 -10.80
CA ALA A 74 2.85 -2.69 -10.19
C ALA A 74 1.64 -2.58 -11.13
N ASP A 75 1.41 -1.41 -11.74
CA ASP A 75 0.31 -1.22 -12.70
C ASP A 75 0.45 -2.16 -13.92
N PHE A 76 1.67 -2.33 -14.43
CA PHE A 76 1.95 -3.23 -15.55
C PHE A 76 1.68 -4.70 -15.20
N PHE A 77 2.11 -5.13 -14.02
CA PHE A 77 1.80 -6.46 -13.48
C PHE A 77 0.28 -6.68 -13.37
N VAL A 78 -0.44 -5.71 -12.78
CA VAL A 78 -1.89 -5.79 -12.56
C VAL A 78 -2.63 -5.99 -13.86
N VAL A 79 -2.24 -5.31 -14.93
CA VAL A 79 -2.93 -5.46 -16.22
C VAL A 79 -2.62 -6.78 -16.91
N GLY A 80 -1.38 -7.26 -16.83
CA GLY A 80 -1.08 -8.63 -17.25
C GLY A 80 -1.94 -9.66 -16.50
N ALA A 81 -2.02 -9.54 -15.18
CA ALA A 81 -2.80 -10.43 -14.31
C ALA A 81 -4.31 -10.37 -14.63
N LYS A 82 -4.87 -9.17 -14.85
CA LYS A 82 -6.27 -8.98 -15.28
C LYS A 82 -6.56 -9.67 -16.62
N CYS A 83 -5.67 -9.51 -17.61
CA CYS A 83 -5.81 -10.12 -18.94
C CYS A 83 -5.85 -11.65 -18.84
N ILE A 84 -4.94 -12.24 -18.07
CA ILE A 84 -4.93 -13.69 -17.83
C ILE A 84 -6.22 -14.13 -17.12
N ALA A 85 -6.63 -13.45 -16.06
CA ALA A 85 -7.82 -13.80 -15.30
C ALA A 85 -9.10 -13.77 -16.17
N ARG A 86 -9.26 -12.76 -17.03
CA ARG A 86 -10.39 -12.67 -17.98
C ARG A 86 -10.42 -13.84 -18.95
N GLN A 87 -9.26 -14.27 -19.45
CA GLN A 87 -9.17 -15.41 -20.37
C GLN A 87 -9.51 -16.74 -19.69
N PHE A 88 -9.31 -16.86 -18.37
CA PHE A 88 -9.79 -17.98 -17.57
C PHE A 88 -11.28 -17.89 -17.20
N GLY A 89 -12.00 -16.89 -17.73
CA GLY A 89 -13.42 -16.71 -17.44
C GLY A 89 -13.70 -16.21 -16.01
N ILE A 90 -12.68 -15.67 -15.32
CA ILE A 90 -12.85 -15.12 -13.98
C ILE A 90 -13.67 -13.83 -14.08
N ALA A 91 -14.73 -13.73 -13.27
CA ALA A 91 -15.63 -12.58 -13.26
C ALA A 91 -14.90 -11.29 -12.85
N GLU A 92 -15.23 -10.15 -13.49
CA GLU A 92 -14.59 -8.84 -13.24
C GLU A 92 -14.58 -8.42 -11.77
N VAL A 93 -15.63 -8.73 -10.99
CA VAL A 93 -15.61 -8.42 -9.54
C VAL A 93 -14.62 -9.26 -8.78
N ILE A 94 -14.40 -10.52 -9.15
CA ILE A 94 -13.38 -11.33 -8.51
C ILE A 94 -12.01 -10.72 -8.83
N ILE A 95 -11.78 -10.32 -10.07
CA ILE A 95 -10.56 -9.62 -10.50
C ILE A 95 -10.36 -8.32 -9.71
N GLY A 96 -11.42 -7.52 -9.52
CA GLY A 96 -11.39 -6.30 -8.72
C GLY A 96 -11.08 -6.54 -7.23
N LEU A 97 -11.76 -7.51 -6.61
CA LEU A 97 -11.59 -7.81 -5.19
C LEU A 97 -10.26 -8.54 -4.87
N THR A 98 -9.56 -9.07 -5.88
CA THR A 98 -8.33 -9.83 -5.67
C THR A 98 -7.13 -9.15 -6.33
N ILE A 99 -7.02 -9.22 -7.66
CA ILE A 99 -5.86 -8.76 -8.43
C ILE A 99 -5.66 -7.26 -8.29
N VAL A 100 -6.72 -6.47 -8.30
CA VAL A 100 -6.60 -5.01 -8.13
C VAL A 100 -6.18 -4.66 -6.71
N SER A 101 -6.78 -5.30 -5.70
CA SER A 101 -6.45 -5.07 -4.29
C SER A 101 -5.00 -5.44 -3.96
N ILE A 102 -4.54 -6.61 -4.41
CA ILE A 102 -3.14 -7.02 -4.25
C ILE A 102 -2.22 -6.11 -5.08
N GLY A 103 -2.72 -5.66 -6.23
CA GLY A 103 -2.02 -4.79 -7.15
C GLY A 103 -1.67 -3.41 -6.59
N THR A 104 -2.60 -2.81 -5.83
CA THR A 104 -2.36 -1.52 -5.17
C THR A 104 -1.31 -1.64 -4.08
N SER A 105 -1.38 -2.69 -3.25
CA SER A 105 -0.40 -2.98 -2.19
C SER A 105 0.89 -3.64 -2.70
N LEU A 106 1.07 -3.77 -4.02
CA LEU A 106 2.25 -4.44 -4.57
C LEU A 106 3.55 -3.70 -4.25
N PRO A 107 3.64 -2.36 -4.28
CA PRO A 107 4.81 -1.62 -3.80
C PRO A 107 5.21 -1.99 -2.36
N GLU A 108 4.25 -2.03 -1.44
CA GLU A 108 4.45 -2.44 -0.04
C GLU A 108 4.93 -3.89 0.05
N ILE A 109 4.31 -4.81 -0.69
CA ILE A 109 4.72 -6.22 -0.76
C ILE A 109 6.14 -6.35 -1.31
N MET A 110 6.49 -5.58 -2.34
CA MET A 110 7.83 -5.63 -2.94
C MET A 110 8.89 -5.03 -2.03
N VAL A 111 8.64 -3.90 -1.37
CA VAL A 111 9.62 -3.31 -0.44
C VAL A 111 9.83 -4.21 0.78
N THR A 112 8.75 -4.66 1.41
CA THR A 112 8.81 -5.50 2.61
C THR A 112 9.41 -6.87 2.28
N GLY A 113 8.98 -7.48 1.16
CA GLY A 113 9.51 -8.76 0.68
C GLY A 113 10.97 -8.67 0.24
N THR A 114 11.37 -7.63 -0.51
CA THR A 114 12.76 -7.44 -0.92
C THR A 114 13.67 -7.17 0.28
N ALA A 115 13.20 -6.44 1.29
CA ALA A 115 13.95 -6.30 2.55
C ALA A 115 14.18 -7.66 3.23
N ALA A 116 13.17 -8.52 3.30
CA ALA A 116 13.30 -9.88 3.82
C ALA A 116 14.21 -10.78 2.97
N VAL A 117 14.19 -10.65 1.64
CA VAL A 117 15.10 -11.38 0.74
C VAL A 117 16.54 -10.94 0.96
N LYS A 118 16.80 -9.62 1.07
CA LYS A 118 18.13 -9.08 1.34
C LYS A 118 18.64 -9.53 2.70
N ALA A 119 17.78 -9.56 3.71
CA ALA A 119 18.05 -10.06 5.05
C ALA A 119 18.40 -11.57 5.05
N ASN A 120 17.76 -12.38 4.20
CA ASN A 120 18.03 -13.81 4.06
C ASN A 120 19.28 -14.13 3.22
N SER A 121 20.03 -13.13 2.74
CA SER A 121 21.24 -13.34 1.95
C SER A 121 22.40 -13.84 2.82
N ALA A 122 23.19 -14.79 2.30
CA ALA A 122 24.36 -15.33 2.99
C ALA A 122 25.46 -14.28 3.29
N THR A 123 25.37 -13.11 2.67
CA THR A 123 26.31 -12.00 2.85
C THR A 123 25.82 -10.92 3.83
N ALA A 124 24.60 -11.04 4.35
CA ALA A 124 24.03 -10.04 5.25
C ALA A 124 24.74 -10.05 6.61
N THR A 125 25.17 -8.89 7.09
CA THR A 125 25.68 -8.75 8.46
C THR A 125 24.53 -8.73 9.46
N VAL A 126 24.84 -8.92 10.76
CA VAL A 126 23.83 -8.80 11.83
C VAL A 126 23.17 -7.41 11.82
N GLN A 127 23.94 -6.36 11.55
CA GLN A 127 23.42 -5.00 11.47
C GLN A 127 22.49 -4.81 10.27
N ASP A 128 22.82 -5.40 9.11
CA ASP A 128 21.95 -5.34 7.93
C ASP A 128 20.63 -6.05 8.22
N LEU A 129 20.69 -7.20 8.90
CA LEU A 129 19.53 -7.99 9.27
C LEU A 129 18.55 -7.19 10.15
N GLU A 130 19.08 -6.55 11.19
CA GLU A 130 18.32 -5.70 12.10
C GLU A 130 17.70 -4.52 11.35
N THR A 131 18.52 -3.78 10.59
CA THR A 131 18.08 -2.59 9.86
C THR A 131 17.01 -2.90 8.81
N LEU A 132 17.17 -4.00 8.06
CA LEU A 132 16.21 -4.42 7.03
C LEU A 132 14.92 -4.97 7.64
N SER A 133 15.00 -5.69 8.76
CA SER A 133 13.81 -6.18 9.48
C SER A 133 13.01 -5.02 10.06
N ASP A 134 13.68 -4.07 10.70
CA ASP A 134 13.05 -2.85 11.23
C ASP A 134 12.45 -2.00 10.11
N LEU A 135 13.11 -1.91 8.95
CA LEU A 135 12.58 -1.22 7.77
C LEU A 135 11.32 -1.89 7.23
N ALA A 136 11.32 -3.23 7.14
CA ALA A 136 10.16 -3.99 6.68
C ALA A 136 8.95 -3.80 7.62
N ILE A 137 9.17 -3.91 8.93
CA ILE A 137 8.15 -3.69 9.96
C ILE A 137 7.66 -2.23 9.92
N GLY A 138 8.59 -1.28 9.88
CA GLY A 138 8.31 0.14 9.85
C GLY A 138 7.53 0.54 8.60
N ASN A 139 7.89 0.02 7.43
CA ASN A 139 7.18 0.27 6.17
C ASN A 139 5.69 -0.06 6.31
N ILE A 140 5.34 -1.15 6.98
CA ILE A 140 3.94 -1.59 7.10
C ILE A 140 3.16 -0.76 8.10
N TYR A 141 3.69 -0.53 9.31
CA TYR A 141 3.04 0.37 10.26
C TYR A 141 2.90 1.78 9.69
N GLY A 142 3.91 2.23 8.95
CA GLY A 142 3.95 3.51 8.29
C GLY A 142 2.93 3.62 7.17
N SER A 143 2.86 2.64 6.27
CA SER A 143 1.90 2.64 5.16
C SER A 143 0.47 2.67 5.70
N VAL A 144 0.16 1.85 6.71
CA VAL A 144 -1.15 1.88 7.37
C VAL A 144 -1.45 3.26 7.94
N LEU A 145 -0.50 3.82 8.69
CA LEU A 145 -0.66 5.13 9.31
C LEU A 145 -0.82 6.23 8.25
N VAL A 146 0.04 6.30 7.24
CA VAL A 146 -0.02 7.26 6.13
C VAL A 146 -1.37 7.18 5.42
N GLN A 147 -1.87 5.98 5.15
CA GLN A 147 -3.13 5.77 4.43
C GLN A 147 -4.35 6.27 5.23
N ILE A 148 -4.49 5.85 6.49
CA ILE A 148 -5.64 6.24 7.32
C ILE A 148 -5.57 7.68 7.84
N THR A 149 -4.37 8.28 7.89
CA THR A 149 -4.18 9.65 8.41
C THR A 149 -4.04 10.66 7.29
N LEU A 150 -2.87 10.68 6.65
CA LEU A 150 -2.48 11.68 5.66
C LEU A 150 -3.31 11.55 4.39
N ILE A 151 -3.35 10.37 3.78
CA ILE A 151 -4.00 10.16 2.48
C ILE A 151 -5.51 10.34 2.62
N LEU A 152 -6.14 9.63 3.56
CA LEU A 152 -7.58 9.77 3.79
C LEU A 152 -7.94 11.22 4.15
N GLY A 153 -7.13 11.89 4.99
CA GLY A 153 -7.32 13.30 5.30
C GLY A 153 -7.29 14.21 4.07
N ILE A 154 -6.31 14.02 3.17
CA ILE A 154 -6.21 14.75 1.89
C ILE A 154 -7.44 14.49 1.01
N VAL A 155 -7.86 13.22 0.89
CA VAL A 155 -9.01 12.83 0.07
C VAL A 155 -10.30 13.49 0.56
N VAL A 156 -10.48 13.58 1.89
CA VAL A 156 -11.68 14.15 2.52
C VAL A 156 -11.72 15.67 2.44
N LEU A 157 -10.56 16.32 2.54
CA LEU A 157 -10.42 17.75 2.25
C LEU A 157 -10.88 18.06 0.83
N TYR A 158 -10.51 17.21 -0.14
CA TYR A 158 -10.95 17.34 -1.52
C TYR A 158 -12.46 17.08 -1.69
N LYS A 159 -12.98 15.96 -1.15
CA LYS A 159 -14.41 15.64 -1.16
C LYS A 159 -14.78 14.83 0.11
N PRO A 160 -15.68 15.33 0.99
CA PRO A 160 -16.17 14.58 2.14
C PRO A 160 -16.72 13.22 1.75
N LEU A 161 -16.48 12.21 2.58
CA LEU A 161 -16.80 10.82 2.27
C LEU A 161 -18.06 10.37 3.00
N GLU A 162 -18.95 9.66 2.30
CA GLU A 162 -20.05 8.93 2.91
C GLU A 162 -19.63 7.47 3.10
N VAL A 163 -19.80 6.96 4.32
CA VAL A 163 -19.35 5.63 4.73
C VAL A 163 -20.57 4.75 4.94
N ARG A 164 -20.62 3.58 4.31
CA ARG A 164 -21.74 2.65 4.51
C ARG A 164 -21.55 1.87 5.82
N PRO A 165 -22.58 1.75 6.69
CA PRO A 165 -22.47 1.02 7.94
C PRO A 165 -22.03 -0.43 7.80
N SER A 166 -22.53 -1.14 6.77
CA SER A 166 -22.17 -2.54 6.51
C SER A 166 -20.69 -2.73 6.17
N TRP A 167 -20.12 -1.77 5.43
CA TRP A 167 -18.69 -1.78 5.07
C TRP A 167 -17.82 -1.49 6.27
N LEU A 168 -18.14 -0.43 7.03
CA LEU A 168 -17.34 -0.05 8.18
C LEU A 168 -17.35 -1.13 9.26
N GLY A 169 -18.52 -1.75 9.50
CA GLY A 169 -18.65 -2.85 10.45
C GLY A 169 -17.89 -4.12 10.04
N ARG A 170 -17.77 -4.39 8.73
CA ARG A 170 -17.07 -5.57 8.22
C ARG A 170 -15.57 -5.30 8.02
N ASP A 171 -15.26 -4.36 7.13
CA ASP A 171 -13.90 -4.10 6.66
C ASP A 171 -13.15 -3.16 7.60
N GLY A 172 -13.84 -2.17 8.19
CA GLY A 172 -13.24 -1.29 9.19
C GLY A 172 -12.80 -2.03 10.47
N LEU A 173 -13.66 -2.92 10.99
CA LEU A 173 -13.29 -3.78 12.13
C LEU A 173 -12.20 -4.78 11.76
N LEU A 174 -12.22 -5.34 10.55
CA LEU A 174 -11.17 -6.24 10.08
C LEU A 174 -9.82 -5.53 9.93
N MET A 175 -9.81 -4.26 9.49
CA MET A 175 -8.61 -3.42 9.43
C MET A 175 -7.99 -3.24 10.82
N VAL A 176 -8.81 -2.84 11.81
CA VAL A 176 -8.36 -2.74 13.22
C VAL A 176 -7.82 -4.08 13.70
N PHE A 177 -8.55 -5.18 13.47
CA PHE A 177 -8.14 -6.51 13.85
C PHE A 177 -6.82 -6.94 13.20
N SER A 178 -6.60 -6.62 11.93
CA SER A 178 -5.39 -6.98 11.18
C SER A 178 -4.14 -6.35 11.78
N VAL A 179 -4.20 -5.05 12.11
CA VAL A 179 -3.11 -4.32 12.77
C VAL A 179 -2.86 -4.86 14.18
N LEU A 180 -3.93 -5.12 14.95
CA LEU A 180 -3.80 -5.68 16.29
C LEU A 180 -3.23 -7.10 16.28
N LEU A 181 -3.66 -7.94 15.34
CA LEU A 181 -3.16 -9.31 15.20
C LEU A 181 -1.68 -9.32 14.81
N PHE A 182 -1.29 -8.50 13.83
CA PHE A 182 0.12 -8.32 13.47
C PHE A 182 0.94 -7.83 14.67
N THR A 183 0.46 -6.81 15.40
CA THR A 183 1.16 -6.28 16.58
C THR A 183 1.30 -7.34 17.67
N LEU A 184 0.23 -8.09 17.94
CA LEU A 184 0.24 -9.15 18.96
C LEU A 184 1.31 -10.20 18.64
N LEU A 185 1.32 -10.72 17.41
CA LEU A 185 2.28 -11.75 17.00
C LEU A 185 3.72 -11.23 17.03
N LEU A 186 3.94 -9.97 16.63
CA LEU A 186 5.27 -9.37 16.65
C LEU A 186 5.81 -9.15 18.08
N LEU A 187 4.92 -8.91 19.05
CA LEU A 187 5.28 -8.72 20.46
C LEU A 187 5.47 -10.06 21.20
N THR A 188 4.76 -11.11 20.79
CA THR A 188 4.93 -12.46 21.33
C THR A 188 6.13 -13.17 20.70
N GLY A 189 6.90 -13.94 21.47
CA GLY A 189 7.95 -14.81 20.90
C GLY A 189 9.25 -14.12 20.44
N GLY A 190 9.39 -12.81 20.61
CA GLY A 190 10.64 -12.07 20.28
C GLY A 190 10.75 -11.62 18.81
N GLY A 191 9.70 -11.80 18.02
CA GLY A 191 9.63 -11.44 16.60
C GLY A 191 8.60 -12.28 15.88
N LEU A 192 8.34 -11.97 14.62
CA LEU A 192 7.41 -12.68 13.77
C LEU A 192 8.11 -13.84 13.06
N SER A 193 7.73 -15.07 13.42
CA SER A 193 8.26 -16.30 12.83
C SER A 193 7.69 -16.59 11.43
N ARG A 194 8.32 -17.52 10.71
CA ARG A 194 7.82 -18.01 9.40
C ARG A 194 6.42 -18.61 9.49
N ILE A 195 6.11 -19.30 10.58
CA ILE A 195 4.81 -19.95 10.80
C ILE A 195 3.74 -18.88 11.06
N GLU A 196 4.04 -17.88 11.88
CA GLU A 196 3.13 -16.76 12.12
C GLU A 196 2.91 -15.92 10.85
N GLY A 197 3.95 -15.75 10.01
CA GLY A 197 3.81 -15.14 8.69
C GLY A 197 2.89 -15.92 7.75
N ALA A 198 3.01 -17.26 7.74
CA ALA A 198 2.10 -18.14 7.00
C ALA A 198 0.67 -18.08 7.54
N PHE A 199 0.51 -17.97 8.86
CA PHE A 199 -0.79 -17.82 9.52
C PHE A 199 -1.47 -16.49 9.12
N LEU A 200 -0.75 -15.36 9.18
CA LEU A 200 -1.25 -14.05 8.72
C LEU A 200 -1.68 -14.09 7.25
N SER A 201 -0.82 -14.66 6.39
CA SER A 201 -1.12 -14.79 4.95
C SER A 201 -2.35 -15.67 4.71
N SER A 202 -2.46 -16.79 5.43
CA SER A 202 -3.62 -17.69 5.34
C SER A 202 -4.90 -16.99 5.79
N PHE A 203 -4.83 -16.15 6.83
CA PHE A 203 -5.98 -15.38 7.29
C PHE A 203 -6.46 -14.39 6.20
N TYR A 204 -5.55 -13.72 5.51
CA TYR A 204 -5.89 -12.90 4.34
C TYR A 204 -6.52 -13.70 3.21
N ILE A 205 -6.01 -14.90 2.91
CA ILE A 205 -6.62 -15.79 1.90
C ILE A 205 -8.05 -16.18 2.31
N CYS A 206 -8.29 -16.52 3.59
CA CYS A 206 -9.64 -16.80 4.09
C CYS A 206 -10.57 -15.58 3.94
N TYR A 207 -10.08 -14.37 4.22
CA TYR A 207 -10.82 -13.14 4.00
C TYR A 207 -11.17 -12.92 2.52
N LEU A 208 -10.20 -13.09 1.61
CA LEU A 208 -10.46 -13.00 0.17
C LEU A 208 -11.50 -14.04 -0.28
N LEU A 209 -11.40 -15.28 0.19
CA LEU A 209 -12.38 -16.32 -0.11
C LEU A 209 -13.77 -15.93 0.38
N TYR A 210 -13.89 -15.39 1.60
CA TYR A 210 -15.14 -14.87 2.13
C TYR A 210 -15.72 -13.76 1.23
N LEU A 211 -14.92 -12.78 0.80
CA LEU A 211 -15.37 -11.73 -0.11
C LEU A 211 -15.85 -12.30 -1.45
N ILE A 212 -15.13 -13.28 -2.01
CA ILE A 212 -15.47 -13.92 -3.29
C ILE A 212 -16.77 -14.72 -3.18
N LEU A 213 -16.98 -15.45 -2.09
CA LEU A 213 -18.19 -16.24 -1.84
C LEU A 213 -19.41 -15.34 -1.64
N ASN A 214 -19.23 -14.20 -0.99
CA ASN A 214 -20.30 -13.26 -0.69
C ASN A 214 -20.47 -12.17 -1.77
N ARG A 215 -19.72 -12.25 -2.87
CA ARG A 215 -19.65 -11.19 -3.91
C ARG A 215 -21.00 -10.73 -4.44
N ASN A 216 -22.00 -11.61 -4.55
CA ASN A 216 -23.30 -11.24 -5.12
C ASN A 216 -24.10 -10.37 -4.13
N LYS A 217 -24.03 -10.70 -2.84
CA LYS A 217 -24.63 -9.90 -1.77
C LYS A 217 -23.92 -8.56 -1.64
N ILE A 218 -22.59 -8.59 -1.68
CA ILE A 218 -21.72 -7.41 -1.66
C ILE A 218 -22.05 -6.49 -2.85
N ARG A 219 -22.07 -6.99 -4.09
CA ARG A 219 -22.50 -6.23 -5.29
C ARG A 219 -23.90 -5.64 -5.15
N ALA A 220 -24.87 -6.42 -4.64
CA ALA A 220 -26.25 -5.98 -4.49
C ALA A 220 -26.39 -4.87 -3.43
N GLU A 221 -25.60 -4.93 -2.36
CA GLU A 221 -25.53 -3.92 -1.31
C GLU A 221 -24.73 -2.68 -1.72
N GLU A 222 -23.85 -2.79 -2.72
CA GLU A 222 -22.88 -1.75 -3.09
C GLU A 222 -23.32 -0.84 -4.22
N GLY A 223 -24.32 -1.23 -5.02
CA GLY A 223 -24.75 -0.46 -6.19
C GLY A 223 -23.68 -0.51 -7.28
N GLU A 224 -24.07 -0.94 -8.48
CA GLU A 224 -23.16 -1.45 -9.51
C GLU A 224 -22.00 -0.53 -9.90
N LEU A 225 -20.77 -1.05 -9.79
CA LEU A 225 -19.57 -0.45 -10.39
C LEU A 225 -18.64 -1.41 -11.13
N VAL A 226 -19.10 -2.62 -11.45
CA VAL A 226 -18.27 -3.59 -12.18
C VAL A 226 -19.01 -4.25 -13.35
N GLU A 227 -20.06 -3.60 -13.86
CA GLU A 227 -20.55 -3.90 -15.20
C GLU A 227 -20.09 -2.82 -16.18
N ASN A 228 -19.17 -3.24 -17.05
CA ASN A 228 -18.67 -2.61 -18.28
C ASN A 228 -17.20 -2.17 -18.27
N ILE A 229 -16.29 -3.11 -17.99
CA ILE A 229 -15.01 -3.16 -18.74
C ILE A 229 -15.15 -4.22 -19.85
N ARG A 230 -16.17 -4.08 -20.69
CA ARG A 230 -16.11 -4.66 -22.04
C ARG A 230 -15.42 -3.63 -22.92
N GLY A 231 -14.12 -3.82 -23.16
CA GLY A 231 -13.40 -2.99 -24.15
C GLY A 231 -11.93 -2.65 -23.89
N GLY A 232 -11.20 -3.39 -23.05
CA GLY A 232 -9.74 -3.30 -23.07
C GLY A 232 -9.17 -4.15 -24.21
N LEU A 233 -8.15 -3.68 -24.94
CA LEU A 233 -7.44 -4.46 -25.95
C LEU A 233 -7.23 -5.90 -25.44
N SER A 234 -7.65 -6.89 -26.23
CA SER A 234 -7.39 -8.30 -25.93
C SER A 234 -5.91 -8.57 -26.17
N TRP A 235 -5.07 -8.22 -25.20
CA TRP A 235 -3.66 -8.61 -25.21
C TRP A 235 -3.56 -10.12 -25.36
N SER A 236 -2.66 -10.57 -26.23
CA SER A 236 -2.33 -11.99 -26.36
C SER A 236 -1.91 -12.56 -25.00
N LYS A 237 -2.16 -13.85 -24.76
CA LYS A 237 -1.69 -14.55 -23.54
C LYS A 237 -0.20 -14.31 -23.32
N THR A 238 0.57 -14.34 -24.40
CA THR A 238 2.02 -14.09 -24.38
C THR A 238 2.33 -12.68 -23.88
N ALA A 239 1.62 -11.66 -24.38
CA ALA A 239 1.80 -10.29 -23.92
C ALA A 239 1.44 -10.15 -22.43
N ALA A 240 0.33 -10.73 -22.00
CA ALA A 240 -0.09 -10.70 -20.60
C ALA A 240 0.92 -11.39 -19.65
N SER A 241 1.49 -12.52 -20.08
CA SER A 241 2.58 -13.19 -19.34
C SER A 241 3.85 -12.34 -19.28
N ILE A 242 4.23 -11.69 -20.39
CA ILE A 242 5.37 -10.75 -20.41
C ILE A 242 5.12 -9.60 -19.44
N MET A 243 3.91 -9.04 -19.42
CA MET A 243 3.56 -7.95 -18.50
C MET A 243 3.73 -8.34 -17.03
N ILE A 244 3.31 -9.56 -16.66
CA ILE A 244 3.49 -10.08 -15.31
C ILE A 244 4.97 -10.25 -14.98
N ILE A 245 5.74 -10.91 -15.85
CA ILE A 245 7.15 -11.22 -15.59
C ILE A 245 7.99 -9.94 -15.52
N VAL A 246 7.83 -9.05 -16.50
CA VAL A 246 8.56 -7.77 -16.56
C VAL A 246 8.13 -6.86 -15.42
N GLY A 247 6.82 -6.77 -15.15
CA GLY A 247 6.29 -5.99 -14.03
C GLY A 247 6.87 -6.43 -12.69
N LEU A 248 6.83 -7.73 -12.36
CA LEU A 248 7.41 -8.24 -11.11
C LEU A 248 8.93 -8.05 -11.05
N SER A 249 9.64 -8.34 -12.15
CA SER A 249 11.11 -8.22 -12.17
C SER A 249 11.55 -6.77 -11.97
N MET A 250 10.88 -5.82 -12.63
CA MET A 250 11.16 -4.40 -12.48
C MET A 250 10.72 -3.86 -11.12
N ALA A 251 9.65 -4.38 -10.53
CA ALA A 251 9.23 -4.02 -9.18
C ALA A 251 10.24 -4.50 -8.10
N ILE A 252 10.80 -5.71 -8.25
CA ILE A 252 11.89 -6.20 -7.38
C ILE A 252 13.14 -5.32 -7.55
N TYR A 253 13.52 -5.02 -8.79
CA TYR A 253 14.66 -4.14 -9.07
C TYR A 253 14.47 -2.73 -8.48
N ALA A 254 13.28 -2.14 -8.65
CA ALA A 254 12.93 -0.84 -8.13
C ALA A 254 12.94 -0.81 -6.59
N SER A 255 12.27 -1.78 -5.95
CA SER A 255 12.22 -1.89 -4.49
C SER A 255 13.62 -2.07 -3.88
N ASN A 256 14.51 -2.84 -4.52
CA ASN A 256 15.89 -2.99 -4.06
C ASN A 256 16.63 -1.65 -3.99
N ASN A 257 16.48 -0.81 -5.03
CA ASN A 257 17.12 0.49 -5.12
C ASN A 257 16.43 1.55 -4.25
N LEU A 258 15.12 1.42 -4.05
CA LEU A 258 14.37 2.25 -3.12
C LEU A 258 14.86 2.03 -1.69
N ILE A 259 15.00 0.78 -1.24
CA ILE A 259 15.54 0.44 0.08
C ILE A 259 16.94 1.04 0.25
N ASP A 260 17.83 0.87 -0.73
CA ASP A 260 19.19 1.41 -0.65
C ASP A 260 19.20 2.95 -0.57
N SER A 261 18.29 3.61 -1.29
CA SER A 261 18.18 5.08 -1.29
C SER A 261 17.61 5.59 0.02
N VAL A 262 16.60 4.90 0.57
CA VAL A 262 15.98 5.18 1.86
C VAL A 262 17.00 5.04 2.99
N LEU A 263 17.79 3.97 3.02
CA LEU A 263 18.81 3.78 4.06
C LEU A 263 19.97 4.77 3.93
N LYS A 264 20.43 5.07 2.71
CA LYS A 264 21.45 6.11 2.48
C LYS A 264 20.99 7.51 2.88
N LEU A 265 19.71 7.82 2.66
CA LEU A 265 19.10 9.06 3.13
C LEU A 265 19.09 9.11 4.66
N GLY A 266 18.77 8.01 5.34
CA GLY A 266 18.88 7.93 6.80
C GLY A 266 20.30 8.20 7.30
N GLY A 267 21.30 7.64 6.62
CA GLY A 267 22.71 7.90 6.90
C GLY A 267 23.11 9.36 6.70
N SER A 268 22.66 10.02 5.63
CA SER A 268 22.98 11.43 5.38
C SER A 268 22.28 12.40 6.34
N LEU A 269 21.14 11.99 6.91
CA LEU A 269 20.43 12.70 7.97
C LEU A 269 21.03 12.46 9.37
N ASN A 270 22.13 11.70 9.48
CA ASN A 270 22.76 11.29 10.74
C ASN A 270 21.77 10.62 11.70
N LEU A 271 20.88 9.78 11.16
CA LEU A 271 19.99 8.98 11.99
C LEU A 271 20.79 7.97 12.81
N ASP A 272 20.28 7.67 14.00
CA ASP A 272 20.86 6.63 14.84
C ASP A 272 20.74 5.27 14.12
N GLN A 273 21.88 4.62 13.92
CA GLN A 273 21.99 3.37 13.16
C GLN A 273 21.12 2.26 13.74
N GLY A 274 20.87 2.25 15.05
CA GLY A 274 20.05 1.26 15.73
C GLY A 274 18.54 1.42 15.47
N LYS A 275 18.08 2.62 15.09
CA LYS A 275 16.66 2.90 14.82
C LYS A 275 16.37 3.40 13.40
N MET A 276 17.42 3.56 12.58
CA MET A 276 17.33 4.07 11.21
C MET A 276 16.35 3.28 10.35
N GLY A 277 16.38 1.95 10.42
CA GLY A 277 15.46 1.08 9.68
C GLY A 277 13.99 1.41 9.99
N ALA A 278 13.64 1.43 11.28
CA ALA A 278 12.28 1.72 11.73
C ALA A 278 11.82 3.14 11.35
N ILE A 279 12.66 4.15 11.57
CA ILE A 279 12.30 5.55 11.24
C ILE A 279 12.11 5.72 9.74
N MET A 280 13.07 5.25 8.92
CA MET A 280 13.03 5.43 7.47
C MET A 280 11.98 4.57 6.79
N GLY A 281 11.74 3.36 7.32
CA GLY A 281 10.63 2.50 6.92
C GLY A 281 9.28 3.18 7.15
N THR A 282 9.05 3.65 8.37
CA THR A 282 7.74 4.20 8.78
C THR A 282 7.44 5.57 8.18
N SER A 283 8.47 6.33 7.79
CA SER A 283 8.30 7.68 7.21
C SER A 283 8.46 7.67 5.70
N VAL A 284 9.70 7.58 5.21
CA VAL A 284 10.03 7.81 3.80
C VAL A 284 9.56 6.67 2.91
N SER A 285 9.84 5.42 3.31
CA SER A 285 9.45 4.25 2.53
C SER A 285 7.93 4.08 2.47
N ALA A 286 7.27 4.19 3.62
CA ALA A 286 5.81 4.15 3.74
C ALA A 286 5.10 5.19 2.88
N VAL A 287 5.55 6.46 2.94
CA VAL A 287 4.95 7.53 2.11
C VAL A 287 5.12 7.23 0.63
N GLY A 288 6.32 6.78 0.21
CA GLY A 288 6.59 6.47 -1.19
C GLY A 288 5.77 5.30 -1.72
N THR A 289 5.65 4.22 -0.93
CA THR A 289 4.91 3.02 -1.32
C THR A 289 3.41 3.25 -1.39
N SER A 290 2.84 4.15 -0.57
CA SER A 290 1.39 4.44 -0.55
C SER A 290 0.94 5.59 -1.48
N LEU A 291 1.82 6.14 -2.32
CA LEU A 291 1.44 7.12 -3.36
C LEU A 291 0.40 6.59 -4.38
N PRO A 292 0.42 5.29 -4.78
CA PRO A 292 -0.60 4.73 -5.67
C PRO A 292 -1.99 4.79 -5.07
N GLU A 293 -2.13 4.50 -3.78
CA GLU A 293 -3.38 4.56 -3.02
C GLU A 293 -3.93 5.98 -2.99
N LEU A 294 -3.07 6.97 -2.72
CA LEU A 294 -3.44 8.39 -2.79
C LEU A 294 -3.98 8.75 -4.17
N THR A 295 -3.27 8.30 -5.22
CA THR A 295 -3.66 8.58 -6.61
C THR A 295 -5.01 7.96 -6.93
N VAL A 296 -5.22 6.68 -6.59
CA VAL A 296 -6.48 5.97 -6.80
C VAL A 296 -7.62 6.62 -6.02
N ALA A 297 -7.42 6.89 -4.74
CA ALA A 297 -8.44 7.47 -3.89
C ALA A 297 -8.88 8.85 -4.41
N LEU A 298 -7.95 9.72 -4.79
CA LEU A 298 -8.25 11.04 -5.36
C LEU A 298 -8.95 10.97 -6.73
N LEU A 299 -8.54 10.05 -7.60
CA LEU A 299 -9.17 9.87 -8.91
C LEU A 299 -10.59 9.31 -8.79
N CYS A 300 -10.82 8.41 -7.85
CA CYS A 300 -12.09 7.72 -7.68
C CYS A 300 -13.10 8.53 -6.86
N VAL A 301 -12.69 9.31 -5.85
CA VAL A 301 -13.61 9.90 -4.86
C VAL A 301 -14.75 10.72 -5.46
N ARG A 302 -14.53 11.40 -6.60
CA ARG A 302 -15.59 12.17 -7.26
C ARG A 302 -16.67 11.30 -7.88
N LYS A 303 -16.31 10.13 -8.41
CA LYS A 303 -17.22 9.23 -9.15
C LYS A 303 -17.70 8.03 -8.33
N SER A 304 -16.87 7.54 -7.40
CA SER A 304 -17.21 6.44 -6.51
C SER A 304 -16.45 6.55 -5.20
N GLN A 305 -17.16 6.95 -4.15
CA GLN A 305 -16.58 7.03 -2.81
C GLN A 305 -16.30 5.65 -2.22
N GLY A 306 -17.13 4.65 -2.53
CA GLY A 306 -16.92 3.26 -2.09
C GLY A 306 -15.61 2.69 -2.63
N VAL A 307 -15.24 2.96 -3.88
CA VAL A 307 -13.96 2.50 -4.45
C VAL A 307 -12.78 3.23 -3.79
N ALA A 308 -12.90 4.54 -3.54
CA ALA A 308 -11.84 5.32 -2.89
C ALA A 308 -11.58 4.84 -1.45
N ILE A 309 -12.65 4.62 -0.66
CA ILE A 309 -12.57 4.10 0.71
C ILE A 309 -12.07 2.64 0.70
N GLY A 310 -12.62 1.82 -0.19
CA GLY A 310 -12.28 0.40 -0.30
C GLY A 310 -10.81 0.18 -0.65
N ALA A 311 -10.21 1.04 -1.48
CA ALA A 311 -8.78 0.99 -1.76
C ALA A 311 -7.96 1.24 -0.48
N LEU A 312 -8.29 2.27 0.29
CA LEU A 312 -7.56 2.62 1.51
C LEU A 312 -7.74 1.58 2.63
N ILE A 313 -8.99 1.18 2.92
CA ILE A 313 -9.26 0.16 3.95
C ILE A 313 -8.71 -1.20 3.53
N GLY A 314 -8.84 -1.57 2.25
CA GLY A 314 -8.36 -2.82 1.71
C GLY A 314 -6.84 -2.97 1.80
N SER A 315 -6.07 -1.93 1.41
CA SER A 315 -4.61 -1.91 1.58
C SER A 315 -4.22 -2.02 3.06
N ASN A 316 -4.92 -1.34 3.98
CA ASN A 316 -4.66 -1.45 5.42
C ASN A 316 -4.98 -2.83 6.05
N ILE A 317 -5.74 -3.68 5.35
CA ILE A 317 -5.93 -5.11 5.70
C ILE A 317 -4.84 -5.97 5.04
N THR A 318 -4.52 -5.67 3.78
CA THR A 318 -3.56 -6.41 2.97
C THR A 318 -2.15 -6.29 3.50
N ASP A 319 -1.73 -5.10 3.94
CA ASP A 319 -0.35 -4.86 4.36
C ASP A 319 0.03 -5.66 5.63
N PRO A 320 -0.74 -5.61 6.74
CA PRO A 320 -0.39 -6.36 7.95
C PRO A 320 -0.58 -7.87 7.81
N LEU A 321 -1.50 -8.33 6.97
CA LEU A 321 -1.79 -9.77 6.83
C LEU A 321 -0.97 -10.45 5.73
N LEU A 322 -0.94 -9.87 4.52
CA LEU A 322 -0.28 -10.47 3.37
C LEU A 322 1.16 -10.00 3.20
N SER A 323 1.41 -8.68 3.19
CA SER A 323 2.75 -8.16 2.90
C SER A 323 3.79 -8.58 3.95
N VAL A 324 3.49 -8.31 5.22
CA VAL A 324 4.30 -8.80 6.35
C VAL A 324 4.34 -10.33 6.37
N GLY A 325 3.20 -10.98 6.13
CA GLY A 325 3.11 -12.44 6.16
C GLY A 325 4.06 -13.11 5.17
N ILE A 326 4.11 -12.60 3.94
CA ILE A 326 5.06 -13.04 2.90
C ILE A 326 6.50 -12.77 3.33
N ALA A 327 6.79 -11.57 3.82
CA ALA A 327 8.14 -11.20 4.26
C ALA A 327 8.64 -12.12 5.39
N ALA A 328 7.82 -12.40 6.40
CA ALA A 328 8.15 -13.29 7.51
C ALA A 328 8.35 -14.76 7.07
N MET A 329 7.62 -15.23 6.05
CA MET A 329 7.84 -16.56 5.46
C MET A 329 9.20 -16.65 4.75
N ILE A 330 9.66 -15.56 4.13
CA ILE A 330 10.99 -15.46 3.49
C ILE A 330 12.08 -15.43 4.56
N HIS A 331 11.96 -14.51 5.52
CA HIS A 331 12.89 -14.31 6.62
C HIS A 331 12.15 -13.85 7.90
N PRO A 332 12.34 -14.50 9.07
CA PRO A 332 11.74 -14.05 10.32
C PRO A 332 12.02 -12.57 10.61
N LEU A 333 11.01 -11.81 11.02
CA LEU A 333 11.15 -10.37 11.26
C LEU A 333 11.17 -10.10 12.75
N ALA A 334 12.24 -9.48 13.26
CA ALA A 334 12.33 -9.09 14.66
C ALA A 334 12.64 -7.60 14.77
N ILE A 335 12.16 -6.98 15.86
CA ILE A 335 12.48 -5.60 16.18
C ILE A 335 13.86 -5.58 16.82
N SER A 336 14.78 -4.79 16.28
CA SER A 336 16.13 -4.69 16.83
C SER A 336 16.13 -4.04 18.22
N SER A 337 17.19 -4.28 18.98
CA SER A 337 17.36 -3.67 20.30
C SER A 337 17.45 -2.14 20.24
N GLY A 338 17.99 -1.57 19.16
CA GLY A 338 18.05 -0.13 18.94
C GLY A 338 16.70 0.49 18.57
N ALA A 339 15.88 -0.23 17.80
CA ALA A 339 14.57 0.26 17.36
C ALA A 339 13.45 -0.06 18.35
N ILE A 340 13.69 -0.88 19.38
CA ILE A 340 12.63 -1.37 20.27
C ILE A 340 11.83 -0.26 20.94
N MET A 341 12.50 0.81 21.38
CA MET A 341 11.85 1.89 22.10
C MET A 341 10.98 2.74 21.18
N VAL A 342 11.55 3.23 20.08
CA VAL A 342 10.79 4.01 19.08
C VAL A 342 9.63 3.20 18.51
N THR A 343 9.82 1.90 18.28
CA THR A 343 8.81 1.04 17.69
C THR A 343 7.66 0.78 18.66
N LYS A 344 7.96 0.36 19.89
CA LYS A 344 6.92 0.00 20.88
C LYS A 344 6.27 1.20 21.55
N ALA A 345 6.99 2.31 21.71
CA ALA A 345 6.48 3.48 22.41
C ALA A 345 5.85 4.53 21.48
N ILE A 346 6.29 4.61 20.22
CA ILE A 346 5.78 5.61 19.26
C ILE A 346 5.06 4.94 18.08
N ILE A 347 5.75 4.12 17.29
CA ILE A 347 5.22 3.63 16.00
C ILE A 347 3.96 2.78 16.20
N MET A 348 4.04 1.70 16.98
CA MET A 348 2.91 0.79 17.20
C MET A 348 1.70 1.50 17.83
N PRO A 349 1.84 2.25 18.94
CA PRO A 349 0.70 2.91 19.56
C PRO A 349 0.08 3.96 18.63
N MET A 350 0.89 4.75 17.93
CA MET A 350 0.39 5.78 17.03
C MET A 350 -0.35 5.18 15.82
N THR A 351 0.12 4.07 15.25
CA THR A 351 -0.62 3.38 14.19
C THR A 351 -1.93 2.77 14.70
N ILE A 352 -1.92 2.06 15.84
CA ILE A 352 -3.13 1.45 16.42
C ILE A 352 -4.16 2.52 16.78
N LEU A 353 -3.76 3.55 17.52
CA LEU A 353 -4.64 4.65 17.93
C LEU A 353 -5.13 5.43 16.70
N GLY A 354 -4.29 5.60 15.68
CA GLY A 354 -4.70 6.24 14.43
C GLY A 354 -5.81 5.47 13.76
N VAL A 355 -5.64 4.15 13.58
CA VAL A 355 -6.61 3.26 12.92
C VAL A 355 -7.92 3.20 13.71
N ILE A 356 -7.84 3.09 15.04
CA ILE A 356 -9.02 3.13 15.91
C ILE A 356 -9.73 4.48 15.81
N THR A 357 -9.00 5.59 15.93
CA THR A 357 -9.56 6.95 15.86
C THR A 357 -10.25 7.18 14.52
N CYS A 358 -9.58 6.86 13.42
CA CYS A 358 -10.12 6.97 12.07
C CYS A 358 -11.43 6.16 11.93
N THR A 359 -11.42 4.91 12.42
CA THR A 359 -12.61 4.03 12.40
C THR A 359 -13.76 4.61 13.23
N LEU A 360 -13.49 5.15 14.42
CA LEU A 360 -14.50 5.77 15.30
C LEU A 360 -15.10 7.04 14.69
N LEU A 361 -14.27 7.89 14.07
CA LEU A 361 -14.73 9.09 13.38
C LEU A 361 -15.66 8.72 12.22
N MET A 362 -15.28 7.75 11.39
CA MET A 362 -16.16 7.21 10.34
C MET A 362 -17.45 6.60 10.89
N TRP A 363 -17.45 6.07 12.12
CA TRP A 363 -18.61 5.41 12.72
C TRP A 363 -19.65 6.39 13.30
N THR A 364 -19.20 7.56 13.76
CA THR A 364 -20.04 8.49 14.53
C THR A 364 -21.27 8.94 13.74
N ASP A 365 -21.07 9.40 12.51
CA ASP A 365 -22.15 9.88 11.62
C ASP A 365 -22.22 9.13 10.28
N PHE A 366 -21.46 8.03 10.13
CA PHE A 366 -21.31 7.32 8.86
C PHE A 366 -20.88 8.25 7.70
N LYS A 367 -20.15 9.30 8.06
CA LYS A 367 -19.58 10.31 7.19
C LYS A 367 -18.20 10.62 7.71
N PHE A 368 -17.32 11.03 6.80
CA PHE A 368 -16.00 11.50 7.14
C PHE A 368 -15.83 12.90 6.58
N ASN A 369 -15.83 13.88 7.48
CA ASN A 369 -15.95 15.30 7.16
C ASN A 369 -14.58 16.00 7.09
N ARG A 370 -14.54 17.22 6.53
CA ARG A 370 -13.29 17.96 6.35
C ARG A 370 -12.55 18.22 7.66
N THR A 371 -13.27 18.48 8.75
CA THR A 371 -12.68 18.72 10.06
C THR A 371 -11.97 17.48 10.60
N GLU A 372 -12.57 16.31 10.44
CA GLU A 372 -11.97 15.01 10.77
C GLU A 372 -10.76 14.73 9.88
N GLY A 373 -10.84 15.04 8.59
CA GLY A 373 -9.69 14.96 7.69
C GLY A 373 -8.51 15.83 8.15
N VAL A 374 -8.77 17.07 8.59
CA VAL A 374 -7.74 17.94 9.18
C VAL A 374 -7.18 17.35 10.48
N MET A 375 -8.05 16.84 11.37
CA MET A 375 -7.62 16.20 12.61
C MET A 375 -6.67 15.03 12.34
N MET A 376 -6.97 14.19 11.34
CA MET A 376 -6.10 13.08 10.96
C MET A 376 -4.78 13.51 10.33
N ILE A 377 -4.76 14.58 9.53
CA ILE A 377 -3.49 15.15 9.02
C ILE A 377 -2.64 15.68 10.17
N ILE A 378 -3.25 16.39 11.13
CA ILE A 378 -2.55 16.88 12.33
C ILE A 378 -2.00 15.70 13.13
N TYR A 379 -2.76 14.62 13.28
CA TYR A 379 -2.31 13.39 13.93
C TYR A 379 -1.03 12.83 13.28
N TYR A 380 -0.98 12.79 11.94
CA TYR A 380 0.21 12.37 11.22
C TYR A 380 1.41 13.29 11.45
N LEU A 381 1.19 14.62 11.48
CA LEU A 381 2.24 15.59 11.77
C LEU A 381 2.76 15.47 13.20
N ILE A 382 1.90 15.18 14.18
CA ILE A 382 2.29 14.87 15.56
C ILE A 382 3.17 13.62 15.59
N PHE A 383 2.79 12.57 14.87
CA PHE A 383 3.59 11.36 14.74
C PHE A 383 4.99 11.65 14.17
N LEU A 384 5.09 12.39 13.06
CA LEU A 384 6.40 12.76 12.49
C LEU A 384 7.23 13.59 13.47
N THR A 385 6.59 14.53 14.17
CA THR A 385 7.26 15.36 15.18
C THR A 385 7.79 14.49 16.32
N ALA A 386 7.02 13.49 16.77
CA ALA A 386 7.46 12.55 17.80
C ALA A 386 8.69 11.72 17.34
N LEU A 387 8.71 11.23 16.11
CA LEU A 387 9.90 10.54 15.57
C LEU A 387 11.13 11.44 15.53
N ILE A 388 10.96 12.70 15.14
CA ILE A 388 12.07 13.68 15.09
C ILE A 388 12.57 14.01 16.50
N LEU A 389 11.66 14.24 17.45
CA LEU A 389 12.02 14.54 18.84
C LEU A 389 12.73 13.35 19.52
N ASP A 390 12.31 12.12 19.25
CA ASP A 390 12.99 10.90 19.70
C ASP A 390 14.40 10.79 19.11
N GLN A 391 14.57 11.11 17.83
CA GLN A 391 15.90 11.15 17.19
C GLN A 391 16.85 12.13 17.90
N TYR A 392 16.36 13.26 18.39
CA TYR A 392 17.16 14.24 19.14
C TYR A 392 17.26 13.97 20.64
N GLY A 393 16.66 12.88 21.15
CA GLY A 393 16.66 12.56 22.58
C GLY A 393 15.82 13.52 23.43
N ASN A 394 14.91 14.26 22.81
CA ASN A 394 14.05 15.27 23.45
C ASN A 394 12.72 14.70 23.96
N LEU A 395 12.49 13.41 23.76
CA LEU A 395 11.29 12.71 24.21
C LEU A 395 11.62 11.93 25.49
N PRO A 396 10.94 12.23 26.62
CA PRO A 396 11.11 11.46 27.84
C PRO A 396 10.33 10.14 27.67
N LEU A 397 11.01 9.14 27.11
CA LEU A 397 10.50 7.81 26.84
C LEU A 397 10.88 6.82 27.94
#